data_AF-A0A349YLI7-F1
#
_entry.id   AF-A0A349YLI7-F1
#
_cell.length_a   1.000
_cell.length_b   1.000
_cell.length_c   1.000
_cell.angle_alpha   90.00
_cell.angle_beta   90.00
_cell.angle_gamma   90.00
#
_symmetry.space_group_name_H-M   'P 1'
#
loop_
_entity.id
_entity.type
_entity.pdbx_description
1 polymer ?
#
loop_
_entity_poly.entity_id
_entity_poly.type
_entity_poly.pdbx_seq_one_letter_code
_entity_poly.pdbx_strand_id
1 'polypeptide(L)'
;METIYGNIPNEQIERQKKYFYGAIINLLYQREVAYPFLDNRIQTLINQISGMNKLFDYQPEILTIVSCLENARTNDDQFRKSVLDAANLVNELKYGGE
;
A
#
# COMPACT_ATOMS: atom_id res chain seq x y z
N MET A 1 -8.37 -3.81 -19.18
CA MET A 1 -8.91 -4.76 -18.19
C MET A 1 -10.34 -4.32 -17.89
N GLU A 2 -11.35 -5.14 -18.19
CA GLU A 2 -12.75 -4.78 -17.88
C GLU A 2 -12.98 -4.94 -16.38
N THR A 3 -13.00 -3.83 -15.65
CA THR A 3 -13.30 -3.83 -14.22
C THR A 3 -14.79 -3.59 -13.99
N ILE A 4 -15.29 -3.79 -12.76
CA ILE A 4 -16.67 -3.39 -12.39
C ILE A 4 -16.92 -1.88 -12.58
N TYR A 5 -15.86 -1.10 -12.79
CA TYR A 5 -15.88 0.34 -13.04
C TYR A 5 -15.57 0.68 -14.52
N GLY A 6 -15.53 -0.32 -15.42
CA GLY A 6 -15.16 -0.15 -16.82
C GLY A 6 -13.65 -0.26 -17.06
N ASN A 7 -13.16 0.39 -18.12
CA ASN A 7 -11.74 0.40 -18.46
C ASN A 7 -11.02 1.50 -17.66
N ILE A 8 -10.16 1.12 -16.73
CA ILE A 8 -9.39 2.07 -15.91
C ILE A 8 -8.11 2.45 -16.69
N PRO A 9 -7.86 3.74 -16.98
CA PRO A 9 -6.64 4.16 -17.66
C PRO A 9 -5.40 3.86 -16.82
N ASN A 10 -4.32 3.41 -17.47
CA ASN A 10 -3.03 3.14 -16.81
C ASN A 10 -2.51 4.35 -16.02
N GLU A 11 -2.77 5.58 -16.49
CA GLU A 11 -2.40 6.80 -15.77
C GLU A 11 -3.07 6.88 -14.38
N GLN A 12 -4.32 6.44 -14.23
CA GLN A 12 -4.99 6.42 -12.94
C GLN A 12 -4.35 5.40 -12.00
N ILE A 13 -3.94 4.24 -12.52
CA ILE A 13 -3.24 3.19 -11.75
C ILE A 13 -1.89 3.73 -11.25
N GLU A 14 -1.12 4.41 -12.10
CA GLU A 14 0.16 5.01 -11.70
C GLU A 14 0.02 6.12 -10.66
N ARG A 15 -0.98 6.99 -10.83
CA ARG A 15 -1.29 8.02 -9.82
C ARG A 15 -1.67 7.36 -8.49
N GLN A 16 -2.40 6.25 -8.53
CA GLN A 16 -2.79 5.51 -7.33
C GLN A 16 -1.59 4.84 -6.64
N LYS A 17 -0.66 4.24 -7.40
CA LYS A 17 0.62 3.73 -6.86
C LYS A 17 1.43 4.83 -6.18
N LYS A 18 1.58 5.98 -6.83
CA LYS A 18 2.27 7.15 -6.26
C LYS A 18 1.60 7.64 -4.98
N TYR A 19 0.27 7.66 -4.95
CA TYR A 19 -0.48 7.98 -3.74
C TYR A 19 -0.16 6.99 -2.61
N PHE A 20 -0.21 5.69 -2.87
CA PHE A 20 0.10 4.68 -1.85
C PHE A 20 1.53 4.77 -1.37
N TYR A 21 2.50 4.93 -2.27
CA TYR A 21 3.91 5.14 -1.91
C TYR A 21 4.04 6.31 -0.92
N GLY A 22 3.52 7.49 -1.29
CA GLY A 22 3.59 8.68 -0.43
C GLY A 22 2.85 8.51 0.89
N ALA A 23 1.68 7.86 0.86
CA ALA A 23 0.88 7.60 2.05
C ALA A 23 1.55 6.63 3.03
N ILE A 24 2.23 5.60 2.51
CA ILE A 24 2.99 4.64 3.32
C ILE A 24 4.22 5.33 3.91
N ILE A 25 4.99 6.08 3.12
CA ILE A 25 6.16 6.83 3.63
C ILE A 25 5.75 7.83 4.72
N ASN A 26 4.59 8.48 4.58
CA ASN A 26 4.08 9.42 5.58
C ASN A 26 3.81 8.78 6.96
N LEU A 27 3.67 7.46 7.04
CA LEU A 27 3.57 6.75 8.32
C LEU A 27 4.80 6.98 9.21
N LEU A 28 5.99 7.14 8.60
CA LEU A 28 7.23 7.45 9.34
C LEU A 28 7.09 8.77 10.10
N TYR A 29 6.69 9.83 9.40
CA TYR A 29 6.48 11.14 9.99
C TYR A 29 5.35 11.13 11.02
N GLN A 30 4.23 10.47 10.71
CA GLN A 30 3.10 10.34 11.62
C GLN A 30 3.49 9.65 12.93
N ARG A 31 4.40 8.68 12.89
CA ARG A 31 4.93 8.06 14.11
C ARG A 31 5.82 9.00 14.90
N GLU A 32 6.70 9.76 14.24
CA GLU A 32 7.57 10.75 14.90
C GLU A 32 6.77 11.80 15.68
N VAL A 33 5.63 12.23 15.14
CA VAL A 33 4.74 13.21 15.80
C VAL A 33 3.69 12.57 16.72
N ALA A 34 3.83 11.26 17.03
CA ALA A 34 2.89 10.49 17.85
C ALA A 34 1.42 10.66 17.41
N TYR A 35 1.17 10.58 16.10
CA TYR A 35 -0.16 10.77 15.52
C TYR A 35 -1.17 9.78 16.14
N PRO A 36 -2.27 10.26 16.76
CA PRO A 36 -3.15 9.43 17.58
C PRO A 36 -3.92 8.35 16.81
N PHE A 37 -4.00 8.47 15.48
CA PHE A 37 -4.71 7.52 14.62
C PHE A 37 -3.75 6.75 13.70
N LEU A 38 -2.48 6.61 14.09
CA LEU A 38 -1.49 5.90 13.27
C LEU A 38 -1.94 4.47 12.95
N ASP A 39 -2.39 3.70 13.94
CA ASP A 39 -2.85 2.32 13.71
C ASP A 39 -4.03 2.27 12.73
N ASN A 40 -5.04 3.12 12.95
CA ASN A 40 -6.20 3.24 12.05
C ASN A 40 -5.77 3.62 10.63
N ARG A 41 -4.75 4.48 10.49
CA ARG A 41 -4.21 4.89 9.19
C ARG A 41 -3.54 3.71 8.49
N ILE A 42 -2.76 2.91 9.20
CA ILE A 42 -2.13 1.70 8.63
C ILE A 42 -3.20 0.68 8.23
N GLN A 43 -4.19 0.42 9.08
CA GLN A 43 -5.32 -0.46 8.75
C GLN A 43 -6.09 0.02 7.51
N THR A 44 -6.29 1.33 7.38
CA THR A 44 -6.94 1.93 6.20
C THR A 44 -6.13 1.66 4.93
N LEU A 45 -4.80 1.78 4.99
CA LEU A 45 -3.93 1.48 3.85
C LEU A 45 -3.98 0.00 3.48
N ILE A 46 -3.94 -0.90 4.48
CA ILE A 46 -4.11 -2.35 4.27
C ILE A 46 -5.42 -2.65 3.54
N ASN A 47 -6.53 -2.07 4.00
CA ASN A 47 -7.84 -2.29 3.40
C ASN A 47 -7.91 -1.76 1.96
N GLN A 48 -7.35 -0.59 1.69
CA GLN A 48 -7.31 0.00 0.35
C GLN A 48 -6.47 -0.84 -0.62
N ILE A 49 -5.26 -1.23 -0.21
CA ILE A 49 -4.35 -2.02 -1.05
C ILE A 49 -4.93 -3.40 -1.31
N SER A 50 -5.47 -4.06 -0.27
CA SER A 50 -6.17 -5.35 -0.41
C SER A 50 -7.40 -5.26 -1.30
N GLY A 51 -8.17 -4.17 -1.21
CA GLY A 51 -9.34 -3.94 -2.06
C GLY A 51 -8.99 -3.75 -3.54
N MET A 52 -7.75 -3.37 -3.85
CA MET A 52 -7.25 -3.21 -5.22
C MET A 52 -6.59 -4.48 -5.78
N ASN A 53 -6.63 -5.61 -5.06
CA ASN A 53 -5.95 -6.84 -5.48
C ASN A 53 -6.36 -7.29 -6.90
N LYS A 54 -7.65 -7.20 -7.25
CA LYS A 54 -8.14 -7.50 -8.60
C LYS A 54 -7.61 -6.55 -9.67
N LEU A 55 -7.38 -5.27 -9.34
CA LEU A 55 -6.85 -4.27 -10.27
C LEU A 55 -5.38 -4.55 -10.61
N PHE A 56 -4.64 -5.09 -9.65
CA PHE A 56 -3.25 -5.52 -9.82
C PHE A 56 -3.12 -7.00 -10.21
N ASP A 57 -4.19 -7.60 -10.75
CA ASP A 57 -4.23 -9.00 -11.20
C ASP A 57 -3.71 -10.02 -10.18
N TYR A 58 -4.05 -9.80 -8.91
CA TYR A 58 -3.68 -10.70 -7.80
C TYR A 58 -2.17 -10.94 -7.65
N GLN A 59 -1.36 -9.92 -8.00
CA GLN A 59 0.08 -9.95 -7.82
C GLN A 59 0.48 -10.31 -6.37
N PRO A 60 1.41 -11.25 -6.16
CA PRO A 60 1.83 -11.69 -4.83
C PRO A 60 2.40 -10.55 -3.98
N GLU A 61 2.96 -9.52 -4.62
CA GLU A 61 3.45 -8.30 -3.98
C GLU A 61 2.39 -7.62 -3.12
N ILE A 62 1.10 -7.71 -3.49
CA ILE A 62 -0.01 -7.17 -2.68
C ILE A 62 -0.05 -7.83 -1.30
N LEU A 63 0.13 -9.15 -1.23
CA LEU A 63 0.16 -9.88 0.05
C LEU A 63 1.38 -9.49 0.87
N THR A 64 2.54 -9.33 0.22
CA THR A 64 3.77 -8.90 0.89
C THR A 64 3.64 -7.49 1.45
N ILE A 65 3.08 -6.55 0.68
CA ILE A 65 2.81 -5.18 1.13
C ILE A 65 1.90 -5.18 2.36
N VAL A 66 0.79 -5.93 2.32
CA VAL A 66 -0.13 -6.07 3.46
C VAL A 66 0.58 -6.66 4.67
N SER A 67 1.37 -7.72 4.49
CA SER A 67 2.14 -8.32 5.57
C SER A 67 3.13 -7.35 6.19
N CYS A 68 3.82 -6.53 5.39
CA CYS A 68 4.73 -5.49 5.89
C CYS A 68 3.97 -4.43 6.71
N LEU A 69 2.80 -3.98 6.24
CA LEU A 69 2.00 -3.01 6.97
C LEU A 69 1.44 -3.58 8.28
N GLU A 70 1.00 -4.84 8.32
CA GLU A 70 0.57 -5.51 9.56
C GLU A 70 1.75 -5.69 10.54
N ASN A 71 2.94 -6.01 10.02
CA ASN A 71 4.15 -6.08 10.83
C ASN A 71 4.50 -4.71 11.43
N ALA A 72 4.32 -3.62 10.67
CA ALA A 72 4.53 -2.27 11.18
C ALA A 72 3.58 -1.92 12.34
N ARG A 73 2.34 -2.41 12.32
CA ARG A 73 1.36 -2.16 13.40
C ARG A 73 1.70 -2.87 14.70
N THR A 74 2.22 -4.09 14.59
CA THR A 74 2.37 -5.00 15.73
C THR A 74 3.79 -5.06 16.28
N ASN A 75 4.81 -4.77 15.46
CA ASN A 75 6.22 -4.87 15.82
C ASN A 75 6.92 -3.50 15.75
N ASP A 76 7.02 -2.86 16.92
CA ASP A 76 7.52 -1.50 17.04
C ASP A 76 8.95 -1.32 16.51
N ASP A 77 9.84 -2.27 16.82
CA ASP A 77 11.24 -2.29 16.38
C ASP A 77 11.41 -2.45 14.87
N GLN A 78 10.40 -3.02 14.20
CA GLN A 78 10.42 -3.29 12.76
C GLN A 78 9.63 -2.25 11.96
N PHE A 79 9.03 -1.26 12.61
CA PHE A 79 8.14 -0.30 11.96
C PHE A 79 8.78 0.39 10.76
N ARG A 80 9.95 1.01 10.96
CA ARG A 80 10.61 1.79 9.91
C ARG A 80 10.97 0.92 8.71
N LYS A 81 11.54 -0.26 8.97
CA LYS A 81 11.91 -1.20 7.92
C LYS A 81 10.67 -1.65 7.14
N SER A 82 9.63 -2.07 7.85
CA SER A 82 8.42 -2.60 7.24
C SER A 82 7.67 -1.55 6.41
N VAL A 83 7.65 -0.29 6.87
CA VAL A 83 7.10 0.84 6.09
C VAL A 83 7.89 1.09 4.81
N LEU A 84 9.23 1.06 4.87
CA LEU A 84 10.09 1.26 3.69
C LEU A 84 9.95 0.09 2.70
N ASP A 85 9.96 -1.15 3.19
CA ASP A 85 9.79 -2.35 2.37
C ASP A 85 8.42 -2.33 1.66
N ALA A 86 7.34 -2.00 2.37
CA ALA A 86 6.00 -1.84 1.80
C ALA A 86 5.94 -0.75 0.73
N ALA A 87 6.57 0.41 0.98
CA ALA A 87 6.60 1.51 0.02
C ALA A 87 7.33 1.12 -1.28
N ASN A 88 8.49 0.46 -1.16
CA ASN A 88 9.25 0.02 -2.32
C ASN A 88 8.47 -0.99 -3.18
N LEU A 89 7.82 -1.97 -2.54
CA LEU A 89 6.99 -2.96 -3.23
C LEU A 89 5.81 -2.34 -3.98
N VAL A 90 5.21 -1.27 -3.46
CA VAL A 90 4.14 -0.55 -4.16
C VAL A 90 4.61 0.02 -5.51
N ASN A 91 5.87 0.47 -5.60
CA ASN A 91 6.42 0.95 -6.87
C ASN A 91 6.65 -0.17 -7.89
N GLU A 92 6.94 -1.38 -7.39
CA GLU A 92 7.21 -2.57 -8.21
C GLU A 92 5.93 -3.23 -8.77
N LEU A 93 4.75 -2.90 -8.22
CA LEU A 93 3.47 -3.39 -8.73
C LEU A 93 3.30 -3.09 -10.23
N LYS A 94 3.02 -4.13 -11.00
CA LYS A 94 2.75 -4.03 -12.44
C LYS A 94 1.27 -3.79 -12.71
N TYR A 95 0.93 -3.38 -13.92
CA TYR A 95 -0.46 -3.33 -14.36
C TYR A 95 -0.96 -4.76 -14.60
N GLY A 96 -2.22 -5.05 -14.24
CA GLY A 96 -2.86 -6.30 -14.62
C GLY A 96 -3.12 -6.33 -16.12
N GLY A 97 -2.45 -7.24 -16.84
CA GLY A 97 -2.67 -7.43 -18.28
C GLY A 97 -1.45 -7.64 -19.18
N GLU A 98 -0.27 -7.95 -18.63
CA GLU A 98 0.86 -8.52 -19.38
C GLU A 98 1.04 -10.01 -19.07
#